data_AF-W7TU56-F1
#
_entry.id   AF-W7TU56-F1
#
_cell.length_a   1.000
_cell.length_b   1.000
_cell.length_c   1.000
_cell.angle_alpha   90.00
_cell.angle_beta   90.00
_cell.angle_gamma   90.00
#
_symmetry.space_group_name_H-M   'P 1'
#
loop_
_entity.id
_entity.type
_entity.pdbx_description
1 polymer ?
#
loop_
_entity_poly.entity_id
_entity_poly.type
_entity_poly.pdbx_seq_one_letter_code
_entity_poly.pdbx_strand_id
1 'polypeptide(L)'
;MTVGKIESPSTPASEDAEVLGEGDAARGENYPEEKAEKTSTLPKEVFWEEKHVCFIRGLVKKTDSFEHVVMEHLKMSAVYWALMGMALMGRNLEEEMELSEIVEWVLECQHPNGGFGGNQGHDPHLLYTLSAVQILAIADALEKIDQDRVAGYVLGLQQADGSFAGDEWGEIDTRFSYCALSTLAIMGRLPRAGEGGREGGREGGREGQGNRVVLNGQFPRGRKMALALVFLLALTPRLFLL
;
A
#
# COMPACT_ATOMS: atom_id res chain seq x y z
N MET A 1 12.22 13.23 69.87
CA MET A 1 11.07 12.44 69.38
C MET A 1 11.60 11.48 68.33
N THR A 2 11.37 10.19 68.57
CA THR A 2 11.95 9.05 67.85
C THR A 2 10.93 8.48 66.86
N VAL A 3 11.48 7.84 65.82
CA VAL A 3 10.93 7.13 64.66
C VAL A 3 9.73 6.21 64.92
N GLY A 4 8.83 6.10 63.92
CA GLY A 4 7.88 4.99 63.76
C GLY A 4 7.62 4.68 62.27
N LYS A 5 8.03 3.48 61.86
CA LYS A 5 7.87 2.82 60.54
C LYS A 5 6.42 2.33 60.38
N ILE A 6 5.85 2.31 59.17
CA ILE A 6 4.59 1.59 58.89
C ILE A 6 4.80 0.66 57.69
N GLU A 7 4.42 -0.61 57.89
CA GLU A 7 4.64 -1.79 57.05
C GLU A 7 3.48 -2.07 56.09
N SER A 8 3.77 -2.83 55.03
CA SER A 8 2.83 -3.39 54.06
C SER A 8 2.09 -4.62 54.62
N PRO A 9 0.80 -4.85 54.33
CA PRO A 9 0.12 -6.05 54.79
C PRO A 9 0.29 -7.24 53.82
N SER A 10 0.65 -8.36 54.42
CA SER A 10 0.76 -9.72 53.89
C SER A 10 -0.59 -10.40 53.64
N THR A 11 -0.66 -11.23 52.61
CA THR A 11 -1.72 -12.22 52.36
C THR A 11 -1.69 -13.35 53.40
N PRO A 12 -2.84 -13.78 53.94
CA PRO A 12 -2.98 -15.11 54.51
C PRO A 12 -3.86 -16.01 53.62
N ALA A 13 -3.39 -17.25 53.47
CA ALA A 13 -4.17 -18.37 52.97
C ALA A 13 -5.20 -18.82 54.03
N SER A 14 -6.36 -19.28 53.59
CA SER A 14 -7.14 -20.29 54.30
C SER A 14 -7.97 -21.10 53.31
N GLU A 15 -7.68 -22.39 53.27
CA GLU A 15 -8.54 -23.46 52.78
C GLU A 15 -9.84 -23.46 53.57
N ASP A 16 -10.97 -23.70 52.88
CA ASP A 16 -12.00 -24.64 53.33
C ASP A 16 -12.93 -24.93 52.15
N ALA A 17 -12.96 -26.21 51.78
CA ALA A 17 -13.75 -26.78 50.72
C ALA A 17 -15.12 -27.19 51.26
N GLU A 18 -16.19 -26.82 50.56
CA GLU A 18 -17.44 -27.60 50.57
C GLU A 18 -17.90 -27.88 49.15
N VAL A 19 -18.11 -29.17 48.92
CA VAL A 19 -18.49 -29.85 47.69
C VAL A 19 -19.98 -29.68 47.46
N LEU A 20 -20.37 -29.20 46.28
CA LEU A 20 -21.73 -29.34 45.77
C LEU A 20 -21.73 -29.82 44.31
N GLY A 21 -22.07 -31.10 44.16
CA GLY A 21 -23.00 -31.62 43.15
C GLY A 21 -22.55 -31.65 41.70
N GLU A 22 -22.21 -32.85 41.23
CA GLU A 22 -22.24 -33.23 39.81
C GLU A 22 -23.62 -32.92 39.19
N GLY A 23 -23.61 -32.29 38.01
CA GLY A 23 -24.81 -31.96 37.24
C GLY A 23 -24.47 -31.79 35.76
N ASP A 24 -24.61 -32.89 35.03
CA ASP A 24 -24.91 -33.03 33.60
C ASP A 24 -24.11 -32.24 32.56
N ALA A 25 -23.10 -32.93 32.03
CA ALA A 25 -22.59 -32.75 30.68
C ALA A 25 -23.66 -33.15 29.64
N ALA A 26 -24.41 -32.17 29.15
CA ALA A 26 -25.11 -32.18 27.87
C ALA A 26 -25.36 -30.71 27.52
N ARG A 27 -25.02 -30.16 26.36
CA ARG A 27 -25.26 -30.67 25.02
C ARG A 27 -24.56 -29.66 24.10
N GLY A 28 -23.72 -30.11 23.17
CA GLY A 28 -23.17 -29.23 22.15
C GLY A 28 -24.31 -28.54 21.41
N GLU A 29 -24.42 -27.23 21.56
CA GLU A 29 -25.32 -26.43 20.74
C GLU A 29 -24.74 -26.40 19.33
N ASN A 30 -25.30 -27.26 18.48
CA ASN A 30 -25.13 -27.24 17.04
C ASN A 30 -25.60 -25.87 16.52
N TYR A 31 -24.68 -24.94 16.34
CA TYR A 31 -24.87 -23.89 15.36
C TYR A 31 -24.99 -24.58 14.00
N PRO A 32 -26.11 -24.42 13.26
CA PRO A 32 -26.17 -24.94 11.91
C PRO A 32 -25.12 -24.19 11.10
N GLU A 33 -24.04 -24.89 10.72
CA GLU A 33 -23.23 -24.49 9.57
C GLU A 33 -24.15 -24.54 8.35
N GLU A 34 -24.79 -23.41 8.05
CA GLU A 34 -25.36 -23.18 6.73
C GLU A 34 -24.18 -23.08 5.76
N LYS A 35 -23.69 -24.24 5.29
CA LYS A 35 -22.85 -24.34 4.10
C LYS A 35 -23.68 -23.82 2.93
N ALA A 36 -23.66 -22.51 2.72
CA ALA A 36 -24.05 -21.89 1.48
C ALA A 36 -22.99 -22.24 0.43
N GLU A 37 -22.98 -23.49 -0.02
CA GLU A 37 -22.28 -23.92 -1.21
C GLU A 37 -23.08 -23.40 -2.41
N LYS A 38 -23.01 -22.08 -2.63
CA LYS A 38 -23.44 -21.45 -3.88
C LYS A 38 -22.40 -21.80 -4.94
N THR A 39 -22.46 -23.02 -5.43
CA THR A 39 -21.70 -23.44 -6.61
C THR A 39 -22.23 -22.63 -7.78
N SER A 40 -21.51 -21.58 -8.14
CA SER A 40 -21.79 -20.72 -9.29
C SER A 40 -22.07 -21.58 -10.52
N THR A 41 -23.26 -21.44 -11.10
CA THR A 41 -23.71 -22.18 -12.29
C THR A 41 -23.09 -21.66 -13.59
N LEU A 42 -22.10 -20.77 -13.49
CA LEU A 42 -21.48 -20.13 -14.64
C LEU A 42 -20.39 -21.03 -15.24
N PRO A 43 -20.34 -21.13 -16.59
CA PRO A 43 -19.21 -21.72 -17.30
C PRO A 43 -17.89 -21.10 -16.82
N LYS A 44 -16.94 -21.94 -16.38
CA LYS A 44 -15.64 -21.53 -15.83
C LYS A 44 -14.67 -20.99 -16.90
N GLU A 45 -14.96 -21.22 -18.17
CA GLU A 45 -14.07 -20.92 -19.30
C GLU A 45 -14.39 -19.59 -19.99
N VAL A 46 -15.45 -18.89 -19.55
CA VAL A 46 -15.90 -17.63 -20.16
C VAL A 46 -15.55 -16.46 -19.25
N PHE A 47 -14.86 -15.46 -19.79
CA PHE A 47 -14.64 -14.19 -19.11
C PHE A 47 -15.91 -13.32 -19.19
N TRP A 48 -16.56 -13.10 -18.05
CA TRP A 48 -17.82 -12.36 -17.97
C TRP A 48 -17.55 -10.86 -17.73
N GLU A 49 -17.03 -10.17 -18.75
CA GLU A 49 -16.60 -8.76 -18.66
C GLU A 49 -17.62 -7.87 -17.94
N GLU A 50 -18.88 -7.84 -18.38
CA GLU A 50 -19.93 -7.00 -17.80
C GLU A 50 -20.21 -7.27 -16.32
N LYS A 51 -20.03 -8.51 -15.86
CA LYS A 51 -20.16 -8.84 -14.43
C LYS A 51 -19.02 -8.25 -13.61
N HIS A 52 -17.80 -8.27 -14.15
CA HIS A 52 -16.65 -7.64 -13.50
C HIS A 52 -16.80 -6.12 -13.47
N VAL A 53 -17.25 -5.51 -14.57
CA VAL A 53 -17.57 -4.07 -14.63
C VAL A 53 -18.63 -3.70 -13.60
N CYS A 54 -19.74 -4.43 -13.53
CA CYS A 54 -20.79 -4.18 -12.55
C CYS A 54 -20.30 -4.34 -11.11
N PHE A 55 -19.45 -5.34 -10.85
CA PHE A 55 -18.84 -5.55 -9.54
C PHE A 55 -17.95 -4.37 -9.13
N ILE A 56 -17.03 -3.95 -9.99
CA ILE A 56 -16.11 -2.82 -9.72
C ILE A 56 -16.90 -1.53 -9.46
N ARG A 57 -17.89 -1.23 -10.31
CA ARG A 57 -18.78 -0.06 -10.12
C ARG A 57 -19.57 -0.15 -8.80
N GLY A 58 -19.97 -1.36 -8.42
CA GLY A 58 -20.66 -1.62 -7.16
C GLY A 58 -19.78 -1.39 -5.93
N LEU A 59 -18.46 -1.58 -6.03
CA LEU A 59 -17.53 -1.29 -4.94
C LEU A 59 -17.38 0.22 -4.71
N VAL A 60 -17.29 1.02 -5.78
CA VAL A 60 -17.16 2.48 -5.69
C VAL A 60 -18.37 3.13 -5.01
N LYS A 61 -19.58 2.62 -5.28
CA LYS A 61 -20.84 3.21 -4.76
C LYS A 61 -21.17 2.86 -3.31
N LYS A 62 -20.49 1.88 -2.70
CA LYS A 62 -20.75 1.45 -1.32
C LYS A 62 -19.83 2.19 -0.36
N THR A 63 -20.15 3.45 -0.09
CA THR A 63 -19.40 4.31 0.84
C THR A 63 -19.82 4.15 2.30
N ASP A 64 -21.04 3.69 2.56
CA ASP A 64 -21.64 3.71 3.91
C ASP A 64 -21.60 2.35 4.63
N SER A 65 -20.86 1.36 4.10
CA SER A 65 -20.78 0.04 4.73
C SER A 65 -19.68 -0.02 5.80
N PHE A 66 -19.85 -0.86 6.82
CA PHE A 66 -18.83 -1.06 7.86
C PHE A 66 -17.49 -1.50 7.26
N GLU A 67 -17.52 -2.30 6.20
CA GLU A 67 -16.35 -2.70 5.43
C GLU A 67 -15.66 -1.51 4.76
N HIS A 68 -16.37 -0.46 4.37
CA HIS A 68 -15.75 0.75 3.81
C HIS A 68 -14.84 1.42 4.85
N VAL A 69 -15.36 1.62 6.07
CA VAL A 69 -14.65 2.29 7.16
C VAL A 69 -13.41 1.51 7.59
N VAL A 70 -13.52 0.18 7.75
CA VAL A 70 -12.38 -0.66 8.15
C VAL A 70 -11.31 -0.72 7.06
N MET A 71 -11.69 -0.57 5.79
CA MET A 71 -10.78 -0.65 4.65
C MET A 71 -10.27 0.70 4.17
N GLU A 72 -10.55 1.79 4.90
CA GLU A 72 -10.12 3.13 4.51
C GLU A 72 -8.60 3.22 4.33
N HIS A 73 -7.82 2.60 5.22
CA HIS A 73 -6.36 2.57 5.09
C HIS A 73 -5.87 1.86 3.82
N LEU A 74 -6.68 1.03 3.16
CA LEU A 74 -6.33 0.34 1.90
C LEU A 74 -6.97 0.97 0.66
N LYS A 75 -7.71 2.07 0.82
CA LYS A 75 -8.55 2.67 -0.23
C LYS A 75 -7.75 3.06 -1.48
N MET A 76 -6.57 3.66 -1.30
CA MET A 76 -5.67 4.04 -2.41
C MET A 76 -5.34 2.86 -3.33
N SER A 77 -4.96 1.73 -2.75
CA SER A 77 -4.64 0.54 -3.54
C SER A 77 -5.88 -0.10 -4.14
N ALA A 78 -7.01 -0.10 -3.44
CA ALA A 78 -8.27 -0.62 -3.98
C ALA A 78 -8.74 0.17 -5.22
N VAL A 79 -8.64 1.51 -5.17
CA VAL A 79 -8.97 2.39 -6.30
C VAL A 79 -8.03 2.15 -7.48
N TYR A 80 -6.73 2.01 -7.24
CA TYR A 80 -5.76 1.67 -8.28
C TYR A 80 -6.13 0.36 -8.99
N TRP A 81 -6.41 -0.72 -8.25
CA TRP A 81 -6.76 -2.01 -8.85
C TRP A 81 -8.10 -1.97 -9.59
N ALA A 82 -9.08 -1.23 -9.09
CA ALA A 82 -10.35 -1.00 -9.77
C ALA A 82 -10.16 -0.29 -11.11
N LEU A 83 -9.41 0.81 -11.13
CA LEU A 83 -9.09 1.55 -12.34
C LEU A 83 -8.29 0.71 -13.33
N MET A 84 -7.29 -0.03 -12.85
CA MET A 84 -6.51 -0.94 -13.68
C MET A 84 -7.40 -2.01 -14.31
N GLY A 85 -8.28 -2.67 -13.53
CA GLY A 85 -9.22 -3.66 -14.06
C GLY A 85 -10.12 -3.10 -15.16
N MET A 86 -10.67 -1.91 -14.95
CA MET A 86 -11.49 -1.21 -15.96
C MET A 86 -10.67 -0.84 -17.20
N ALA A 87 -9.43 -0.40 -17.02
CA ALA A 87 -8.53 -0.05 -18.11
C ALA A 87 -8.14 -1.29 -18.96
N LEU A 88 -7.88 -2.42 -18.30
CA LEU A 88 -7.57 -3.71 -18.94
C LEU A 88 -8.73 -4.22 -19.79
N MET A 89 -9.97 -3.99 -19.34
CA MET A 89 -11.18 -4.31 -20.09
C MET A 89 -11.49 -3.27 -21.20
N GLY A 90 -10.65 -2.24 -21.39
CA GLY A 90 -10.84 -1.23 -22.42
C GLY A 90 -12.02 -0.29 -22.17
N ARG A 91 -12.45 -0.15 -20.91
CA ARG A 91 -13.59 0.70 -20.52
C ARG A 91 -13.21 2.17 -20.54
N ASN A 92 -14.21 3.03 -20.75
CA ASN A 92 -14.01 4.47 -20.69
C ASN A 92 -13.96 4.93 -19.22
N LEU A 93 -12.74 5.13 -18.70
CA LEU A 93 -12.54 5.49 -17.29
C LEU A 93 -13.14 6.85 -16.91
N GLU A 94 -13.18 7.80 -17.84
CA GLU A 94 -13.73 9.14 -17.57
C GLU A 94 -15.24 9.05 -17.30
N GLU A 95 -15.96 8.27 -18.12
CA GLU A 95 -17.42 8.12 -18.04
C GLU A 95 -17.86 7.09 -16.99
N GLU A 96 -17.05 6.08 -16.70
CA GLU A 96 -17.47 4.96 -15.84
C GLU A 96 -16.94 5.02 -14.40
N MET A 97 -15.90 5.82 -14.13
CA MET A 97 -15.19 5.82 -12.85
C MET A 97 -15.02 7.20 -12.20
N GLU A 98 -15.60 8.27 -12.76
CA GLU A 98 -15.48 9.64 -12.21
C GLU A 98 -14.01 10.04 -11.98
N LEU A 99 -13.18 9.86 -13.01
CA LEU A 99 -11.72 9.93 -12.89
C LEU A 99 -11.22 11.25 -12.32
N SER A 100 -11.90 12.36 -12.64
CA SER A 100 -11.60 13.69 -12.10
C SER A 100 -11.75 13.75 -10.57
N GLU A 101 -12.81 13.18 -10.01
CA GLU A 101 -13.02 13.13 -8.55
C GLU A 101 -11.97 12.24 -7.86
N ILE A 102 -11.61 11.12 -8.50
CA ILE A 102 -10.54 10.25 -7.99
C ILE A 102 -9.21 11.00 -7.94
N VAL A 103 -8.88 11.76 -8.98
CA VAL A 103 -7.63 12.55 -9.02
C VAL A 103 -7.61 13.59 -7.90
N GLU A 104 -8.71 14.32 -7.70
CA GLU A 104 -8.82 15.30 -6.60
C GLU A 104 -8.60 14.64 -5.24
N TRP A 105 -9.28 13.53 -4.97
CA TRP A 105 -9.10 12.75 -3.74
C TRP A 105 -7.67 12.23 -3.54
N VAL A 106 -7.01 11.76 -4.61
CA VAL A 106 -5.60 11.31 -4.54
C VAL A 106 -4.70 12.46 -4.10
N LEU A 107 -4.90 13.67 -4.63
CA LEU A 107 -4.11 14.85 -4.27
C LEU A 107 -4.30 15.24 -2.81
N GLU A 108 -5.51 15.07 -2.25
CA GLU A 108 -5.79 15.30 -0.83
C GLU A 108 -5.09 14.30 0.10
N CYS A 109 -4.69 13.13 -0.42
CA CYS A 109 -3.94 12.12 0.33
C CYS A 109 -2.42 12.39 0.35
N GLN A 110 -1.94 13.44 -0.32
CA GLN A 110 -0.51 13.76 -0.37
C GLN A 110 -0.03 14.47 0.89
N HIS A 111 1.11 14.03 1.42
CA HIS A 111 1.77 14.65 2.57
C HIS A 111 2.83 15.68 2.16
N PRO A 112 3.16 16.64 3.05
CA PRO A 112 4.19 17.64 2.80
C PRO A 112 5.58 17.07 2.48
N ASN A 113 5.89 15.86 2.94
CA ASN A 113 7.14 15.16 2.64
C ASN A 113 7.18 14.56 1.22
N GLY A 114 6.06 14.50 0.51
CA GLY A 114 5.92 13.96 -0.84
C GLY A 114 5.27 12.58 -0.92
N GLY A 115 5.17 11.84 0.19
CA GLY A 115 4.51 10.54 0.22
C GLY A 115 2.99 10.66 0.21
N PHE A 116 2.30 9.54 -0.08
CA PHE A 116 0.84 9.46 -0.04
C PHE A 116 0.39 8.45 1.00
N GLY A 117 -0.70 8.78 1.69
CA GLY A 117 -1.40 7.86 2.60
C GLY A 117 -2.42 6.98 1.87
N GLY A 118 -2.90 5.94 2.57
CA GLY A 118 -3.92 5.04 2.05
C GLY A 118 -5.31 5.67 1.90
N ASN A 119 -5.55 6.75 2.64
CA ASN A 119 -6.67 7.69 2.52
C ASN A 119 -6.25 9.03 3.18
N GLN A 120 -7.13 10.03 3.12
CA GLN A 120 -6.95 11.27 3.87
C GLN A 120 -6.74 10.99 5.36
N GLY A 121 -5.77 11.66 5.97
CA GLY A 121 -5.45 11.52 7.39
C GLY A 121 -4.65 10.27 7.77
N HIS A 122 -4.32 9.38 6.83
CA HIS A 122 -3.41 8.26 7.07
C HIS A 122 -1.96 8.61 6.76
N ASP A 123 -1.04 7.96 7.48
CA ASP A 123 0.40 8.17 7.32
C ASP A 123 0.88 7.81 5.90
N PRO A 124 1.87 8.55 5.37
CA PRO A 124 2.40 8.29 4.06
C PRO A 124 3.21 6.98 4.07
N HIS A 125 2.96 6.13 3.08
CA HIS A 125 3.67 4.87 2.92
C HIS A 125 4.01 4.61 1.45
N LEU A 126 5.12 3.92 1.20
CA LEU A 126 5.65 3.70 -0.15
C LEU A 126 4.68 2.93 -1.06
N LEU A 127 3.92 1.99 -0.49
CA LEU A 127 2.88 1.23 -1.21
C LEU A 127 1.75 2.12 -1.74
N TYR A 128 1.27 3.06 -0.92
CA TYR A 128 0.23 4.00 -1.32
C TYR A 128 0.78 5.09 -2.23
N THR A 129 2.04 5.49 -2.04
CA THR A 129 2.76 6.40 -2.94
C THR A 129 2.85 5.82 -4.35
N LEU A 130 3.22 4.55 -4.52
CA LEU A 130 3.18 3.90 -5.83
C LEU A 130 1.75 3.88 -6.40
N SER A 131 0.76 3.48 -5.60
CA SER A 131 -0.65 3.38 -6.03
C SER A 131 -1.17 4.75 -6.52
N ALA A 132 -0.89 5.82 -5.78
CA ALA A 132 -1.24 7.20 -6.15
C ALA A 132 -0.59 7.62 -7.47
N VAL A 133 0.71 7.40 -7.63
CA VAL A 133 1.44 7.72 -8.86
C VAL A 133 0.90 6.93 -10.04
N GLN A 134 0.53 5.66 -9.86
CA GLN A 134 -0.09 4.85 -10.90
C GLN A 134 -1.49 5.36 -11.29
N ILE A 135 -2.32 5.74 -10.31
CA ILE A 135 -3.63 6.34 -10.57
C ILE A 135 -3.48 7.64 -11.38
N LEU A 136 -2.59 8.53 -10.96
CA LEU A 136 -2.31 9.78 -11.67
C LEU A 136 -1.75 9.52 -13.07
N ALA A 137 -0.95 8.48 -13.27
CA ALA A 137 -0.43 8.11 -14.58
C ALA A 137 -1.51 7.53 -15.52
N ILE A 138 -2.44 6.72 -14.99
CA ILE A 138 -3.63 6.26 -15.72
C ILE A 138 -4.49 7.47 -16.11
N ALA A 139 -4.63 8.43 -15.20
CA ALA A 139 -5.40 9.65 -15.40
C ALA A 139 -4.71 10.71 -16.26
N ASP A 140 -3.45 10.54 -16.68
CA ASP A 140 -2.65 11.60 -17.34
C ASP A 140 -2.60 12.90 -16.53
N ALA A 141 -2.42 12.76 -15.21
CA ALA A 141 -2.46 13.85 -14.23
C ALA A 141 -1.17 13.94 -13.40
N LEU A 142 -0.06 13.34 -13.86
CA LEU A 142 1.23 13.37 -13.16
C LEU A 142 1.82 14.78 -13.02
N GLU A 143 1.39 15.71 -13.87
CA GLU A 143 1.76 17.12 -13.82
C GLU A 143 1.09 17.89 -12.67
N LYS A 144 0.08 17.31 -12.02
CA LYS A 144 -0.59 17.92 -10.85
C LYS A 144 0.20 17.79 -9.55
N ILE A 145 1.27 16.99 -9.53
CA ILE A 145 2.10 16.74 -8.35
C ILE A 145 3.53 17.25 -8.54
N ASP A 146 4.16 17.64 -7.43
CA ASP A 146 5.61 17.88 -7.38
C ASP A 146 6.36 16.54 -7.42
N GLN A 147 6.65 16.06 -8.62
CA GLN A 147 7.30 14.76 -8.85
C GLN A 147 8.70 14.68 -8.21
N ASP A 148 9.39 15.82 -8.06
CA ASP A 148 10.72 15.84 -7.44
C ASP A 148 10.61 15.65 -5.93
N ARG A 149 9.55 16.17 -5.30
CA ARG A 149 9.23 15.90 -3.91
C ARG A 149 8.84 14.45 -3.65
N VAL A 150 8.03 13.86 -4.53
CA VAL A 150 7.72 12.41 -4.44
C VAL A 150 8.99 11.58 -4.59
N ALA A 151 9.86 11.92 -5.55
CA ALA A 151 11.15 11.25 -5.71
C ALA A 151 12.04 11.41 -4.47
N GLY A 152 12.04 12.59 -3.85
CA GLY A 152 12.74 12.87 -2.60
C GLY A 152 12.27 11.97 -1.45
N TYR A 153 10.95 11.84 -1.25
CA TYR A 153 10.38 10.89 -0.28
C TYR A 153 10.84 9.46 -0.52
N VAL A 154 10.68 8.96 -1.75
CA VAL A 154 11.04 7.57 -2.12
C VAL A 154 12.54 7.31 -1.90
N LEU A 155 13.41 8.22 -2.32
CA LEU A 155 14.85 8.09 -2.17
C LEU A 155 15.30 8.23 -0.71
N GLY A 156 14.56 8.99 0.11
CA GLY A 156 14.80 9.11 1.54
C GLY A 156 14.55 7.81 2.32
N LEU A 157 13.75 6.89 1.76
CA LEU A 157 13.49 5.57 2.35
C LEU A 157 14.55 4.51 1.99
N GLN A 158 15.52 4.85 1.13
CA GLN A 158 16.59 3.92 0.75
C GLN A 158 17.56 3.68 1.91
N GLN A 159 17.83 2.40 2.17
CA GLN A 159 18.73 1.93 3.20
C GLN A 159 20.18 1.83 2.67
N ALA A 160 21.14 1.69 3.58
CA ALA A 160 22.57 1.61 3.23
C ALA A 160 22.92 0.39 2.35
N ASP A 161 22.17 -0.69 2.48
CA ASP A 161 22.30 -1.92 1.67
C ASP A 161 21.63 -1.81 0.29
N GLY A 162 20.94 -0.70 0.01
CA GLY A 162 20.22 -0.43 -1.23
C GLY A 162 18.75 -0.86 -1.22
N SER A 163 18.29 -1.55 -0.17
CA SER A 163 16.86 -1.84 0.04
C SER A 163 16.06 -0.57 0.35
N PHE A 164 14.73 -0.69 0.42
CA PHE A 164 13.85 0.44 0.73
C PHE A 164 12.96 0.07 1.91
N ALA A 165 12.79 1.02 2.84
CA ALA A 165 11.77 0.93 3.87
C ALA A 165 10.39 1.34 3.33
N GLY A 166 9.33 0.89 4.00
CA GLY A 166 7.95 1.24 3.66
C GLY A 166 7.59 2.68 4.04
N ASP A 167 8.14 3.14 5.16
CA ASP A 167 7.91 4.45 5.75
C ASP A 167 9.04 4.81 6.74
N GLU A 168 8.82 5.86 7.52
CA GLU A 168 9.77 6.33 8.54
C GLU A 168 9.95 5.38 9.74
N TRP A 169 9.04 4.41 9.91
CA TRP A 169 9.08 3.44 11.01
C TRP A 169 9.97 2.23 10.72
N GLY A 170 10.48 2.15 9.48
CA GLY A 170 11.55 1.22 9.12
C GLY A 170 11.07 -0.20 8.84
N GLU A 171 9.80 -0.40 8.46
CA GLU A 171 9.36 -1.69 7.93
C GLU A 171 10.18 -2.04 6.68
N ILE A 172 10.79 -3.23 6.67
CA ILE A 172 11.57 -3.72 5.53
C ILE A 172 10.83 -4.89 4.88
N ASP A 173 10.45 -4.69 3.62
CA ASP A 173 9.85 -5.70 2.78
C ASP A 173 10.43 -5.62 1.36
N THR A 174 10.66 -6.77 0.72
CA THR A 174 11.20 -6.83 -0.64
C THR A 174 10.34 -6.10 -1.67
N ARG A 175 9.02 -5.99 -1.43
CA ARG A 175 8.07 -5.26 -2.28
C ARG A 175 8.36 -3.76 -2.31
N PHE A 176 8.99 -3.20 -1.28
CA PHE A 176 9.30 -1.77 -1.22
C PHE A 176 10.36 -1.36 -2.24
N SER A 177 11.33 -2.23 -2.53
CA SER A 177 12.25 -2.01 -3.63
C SER A 177 11.54 -1.93 -4.98
N TYR A 178 10.56 -2.81 -5.22
CA TYR A 178 9.71 -2.74 -6.42
C TYR A 178 8.88 -1.45 -6.45
N CYS A 179 8.28 -1.07 -5.31
CA CYS A 179 7.45 0.13 -5.20
C CYS A 179 8.25 1.40 -5.47
N ALA A 180 9.44 1.52 -4.88
CA ALA A 180 10.34 2.64 -5.09
C ALA A 180 10.76 2.78 -6.56
N LEU A 181 11.28 1.69 -7.14
CA LEU A 181 11.78 1.72 -8.52
C LEU A 181 10.67 1.98 -9.52
N SER A 182 9.49 1.38 -9.33
CA SER A 182 8.33 1.60 -10.20
C SER A 182 7.83 3.05 -10.11
N THR A 183 7.77 3.60 -8.89
CA THR A 183 7.36 5.00 -8.67
C THR A 183 8.29 5.96 -9.41
N LEU A 184 9.61 5.79 -9.23
CA LEU A 184 10.62 6.60 -9.91
C LEU A 184 10.59 6.40 -11.43
N ALA A 185 10.39 5.17 -11.91
CA ALA A 185 10.32 4.87 -13.33
C ALA A 185 9.13 5.54 -14.02
N ILE A 186 7.94 5.48 -13.41
CA ILE A 186 6.72 6.11 -13.94
C ILE A 186 6.88 7.62 -14.06
N MET A 187 7.52 8.27 -13.06
CA MET A 187 7.80 9.71 -13.09
C MET A 187 9.04 10.08 -13.93
N GLY A 188 9.76 9.10 -14.50
CA GLY A 188 11.01 9.35 -15.23
C GLY A 188 12.13 9.93 -14.35
N ARG A 189 12.15 9.57 -13.06
CA ARG A 189 13.10 10.03 -12.03
C ARG A 189 14.05 8.94 -11.53
N LEU A 190 14.24 7.87 -12.32
CA LEU A 190 15.25 6.86 -11.99
C LEU A 190 16.66 7.49 -11.93
N PRO A 191 17.44 7.23 -10.87
CA PRO A 191 18.82 7.69 -10.78
C PRO A 191 19.65 7.14 -11.94
N ARG A 192 20.30 8.03 -12.70
CA ARG A 192 21.19 7.65 -13.80
C ARG A 192 22.58 7.30 -13.27
N ALA A 193 23.23 6.33 -13.91
CA ALA A 193 24.64 6.04 -13.65
C ALA A 193 25.47 7.26 -14.06
N GLY A 194 26.14 7.90 -13.08
CA GLY A 194 27.09 8.99 -13.32
C GLY A 194 26.68 10.38 -12.81
N GLU A 195 25.49 10.55 -12.22
CA GLU A 195 25.07 11.81 -11.59
C GLU A 195 25.36 11.83 -10.06
N GLY A 196 26.42 11.14 -9.64
CA GLY A 196 26.98 11.25 -8.30
C GLY A 196 28.08 12.33 -8.25
N GLY A 197 27.73 13.51 -7.74
CA GLY A 197 28.66 14.44 -7.09
C GLY A 197 29.67 15.18 -7.98
N ARG A 198 29.26 16.33 -8.54
CA ARG A 198 30.14 17.50 -8.63
C ARG A 198 29.68 18.51 -7.59
N GLU A 199 29.83 18.18 -6.32
CA GLU A 199 29.89 19.20 -5.28
C GLU A 199 31.33 19.68 -5.15
N GLY A 200 31.49 21.00 -5.25
CA GLY A 200 32.77 21.68 -5.12
C GLY A 200 33.43 21.39 -3.77
N GLY A 201 34.75 21.23 -3.79
CA GLY A 201 35.50 20.78 -2.63
C GLY A 201 35.41 21.70 -1.41
N ARG A 202 35.37 21.06 -0.23
CA ARG A 202 36.28 21.28 0.89
C ARG A 202 36.15 20.12 1.88
N GLU A 203 37.26 19.82 2.53
CA GLU A 203 37.59 18.61 3.28
C GLU A 203 36.67 18.29 4.47
N GLY A 204 36.55 16.99 4.76
CA GLY A 204 36.47 16.48 6.14
C GLY A 204 35.21 15.68 6.48
N GLY A 205 35.22 14.37 6.23
CA GLY A 205 34.25 13.43 6.79
C GLY A 205 34.12 12.14 5.97
N ARG A 206 34.53 11.00 6.53
CA ARG A 206 34.19 9.68 5.97
C ARG A 206 32.71 9.42 6.25
N GLU A 207 31.85 9.73 5.30
CA GLU A 207 30.49 9.18 5.27
C GLU A 207 30.43 8.07 4.22
N GLY A 208 29.80 6.95 4.60
CA GLY A 208 29.72 5.75 3.79
C GLY A 208 29.03 6.04 2.46
N GLN A 209 29.71 5.70 1.37
CA GLN A 209 29.08 5.52 0.06
C GLN A 209 28.11 4.33 0.18
N GLY A 210 26.86 4.61 0.54
CA GLY A 210 25.77 3.65 0.48
C GLY A 210 25.50 3.27 -0.98
N ASN A 211 25.13 2.00 -1.19
CA ASN A 211 24.76 1.48 -2.51
C ASN A 211 23.45 2.14 -2.98
N ARG A 212 23.53 3.32 -3.59
CA ARG A 212 22.38 3.95 -4.24
C ARG A 212 22.03 3.10 -5.48
N VAL A 213 20.82 2.57 -5.56
CA VAL A 213 20.37 1.78 -6.71
C VAL A 213 20.41 2.64 -7.98
N VAL A 214 21.20 2.20 -8.95
CA VAL A 214 21.42 2.85 -10.24
C VAL A 214 20.91 1.91 -11.33
N LEU A 215 19.93 2.36 -12.12
CA LEU A 215 19.42 1.58 -13.27
C LEU A 215 19.65 2.36 -14.56
N ASN A 216 20.28 1.71 -15.54
CA ASN A 216 20.49 2.26 -16.86
C ASN A 216 19.27 1.97 -17.75
N GLY A 217 18.39 2.96 -17.93
CA GLY A 217 17.28 2.87 -18.88
C GLY A 217 16.70 4.24 -19.22
N GLN A 218 16.56 4.54 -20.52
CA GLN A 218 15.73 5.65 -20.97
C GLN A 218 14.29 5.15 -21.04
N PHE A 219 13.44 5.58 -20.11
CA PHE A 219 12.02 5.23 -20.12
C PHE A 219 11.20 6.33 -20.82
N PRO A 220 10.37 5.98 -21.83
CA PRO A 220 9.49 6.92 -22.52
C PRO A 220 8.30 7.38 -21.64
N ARG A 221 7.75 8.59 -21.91
CA ARG A 221 6.71 9.27 -21.09
C ARG A 221 5.28 9.09 -21.64
N GLY A 222 4.26 9.10 -20.77
CA GLY A 222 2.83 9.29 -21.11
C GLY A 222 1.87 8.12 -20.78
N ARG A 223 0.55 8.38 -20.87
CA ARG A 223 -0.57 7.43 -20.58
C ARG A 223 -0.37 6.01 -21.14
N LYS A 224 0.05 5.88 -22.41
CA LYS A 224 0.28 4.57 -23.07
C LYS A 224 1.44 3.80 -22.44
N MET A 225 2.43 4.50 -21.87
CA MET A 225 3.57 3.88 -21.20
C MET A 225 3.30 3.58 -19.73
N ALA A 226 2.46 4.33 -19.03
CA ALA A 226 2.03 3.96 -17.68
C ALA A 226 1.35 2.57 -17.69
N LEU A 227 0.41 2.37 -18.62
CA LEU A 227 -0.16 1.05 -18.87
C LEU A 227 0.90 0.04 -19.31
N ALA A 228 1.74 0.36 -20.30
CA ALA A 228 2.75 -0.57 -20.79
C ALA A 228 3.81 -0.96 -19.73
N LEU A 229 4.19 -0.06 -18.82
CA LEU A 229 5.17 -0.31 -17.76
C LEU A 229 4.55 -1.17 -16.65
N VAL A 230 3.28 -0.94 -16.31
CA VAL A 230 2.52 -1.83 -15.43
C VAL A 230 2.42 -3.22 -16.05
N PHE A 231 2.13 -3.32 -17.35
CA PHE A 231 2.08 -4.58 -18.08
C PHE A 231 3.45 -5.28 -18.19
N LEU A 232 4.52 -4.55 -18.52
CA LEU A 232 5.87 -5.10 -18.69
C LEU A 232 6.46 -5.55 -17.35
N LEU A 233 6.32 -4.75 -16.28
CA LEU A 233 6.87 -5.08 -14.97
C LEU A 233 6.07 -6.20 -14.28
N ALA A 234 4.77 -6.33 -14.53
CA ALA A 234 3.95 -7.43 -13.98
C ALA A 234 4.10 -8.76 -14.74
N LEU A 235 4.50 -8.75 -16.03
CA LEU A 235 4.56 -9.95 -16.88
C LEU A 235 5.96 -10.47 -17.18
N THR A 236 7.03 -9.78 -16.76
CA THR A 236 8.41 -10.31 -16.90
C THR A 236 8.96 -10.83 -15.57
N PRO A 237 8.76 -12.11 -15.21
CA PRO A 237 9.47 -12.75 -14.09
C PRO A 237 10.98 -12.93 -14.35
N ARG A 238 11.55 -12.30 -15.38
CA ARG A 238 12.94 -12.53 -15.83
C ARG A 238 13.92 -11.39 -15.56
N LEU A 239 13.49 -10.25 -15.01
CA LEU A 239 14.40 -9.10 -14.80
C LEU A 239 15.00 -8.97 -13.37
N PHE A 240 14.66 -9.85 -12.42
CA PHE A 240 15.14 -9.77 -11.03
C PHE A 240 15.96 -11.00 -10.57
N LEU A 241 16.66 -11.67 -11.49
CA LEU A 241 17.51 -12.84 -11.20
C LEU A 241 18.96 -12.71 -11.69
N LEU A 242 19.53 -11.51 -11.64
CA LEU A 242 20.97 -11.28 -11.81
C LEU A 242 21.52 -10.45 -10.66
#